data_AF-A0A7L2R902-F1
#
_entry.id   AF-A0A7L2R902-F1
#
_cell.length_a   1.000
_cell.length_b   1.000
_cell.length_c   1.000
_cell.angle_alpha   90.00
_cell.angle_beta   90.00
_cell.angle_gamma   90.00
#
_symmetry.space_group_name_H-M   'P 1'
#
loop_
_entity.id
_entity.type
_entity.pdbx_description
1 polymer ?
#
loop_
_entity_poly.entity_id
_entity_poly.type
_entity_poly.pdbx_seq_one_letter_code
_entity_poly.pdbx_strand_id
1 'polypeptide(L)'
;ILAGLLFCFRDYSNAVLDQHLYSLLAVAIFAGAFCALLEVFLRDHIILEIFRTSSFLLQGSWLWQIGFVLSPPWGGPGWDQSDSSNRLFLTMCFCWHYLGALAVVATNAATSHCCNESCQLKFGDIDVELDCGLCLHRGKKSSSGALLPESSSDDK
;
A
#
# COMPACT_ATOMS: atom_id res chain seq x y z
N ILE A 1 -37.13 -13.03 -5.90
CA ILE A 1 -35.75 -13.09 -5.33
C ILE A 1 -35.37 -11.75 -4.66
N LEU A 2 -35.36 -10.63 -5.39
CA LEU A 2 -35.11 -9.28 -4.81
C LEU A 2 -36.09 -8.90 -3.69
N ALA A 3 -37.38 -9.18 -3.84
CA ALA A 3 -38.39 -8.91 -2.79
C ALA A 3 -38.24 -9.82 -1.54
N GLY A 4 -37.64 -11.01 -1.67
CA GLY A 4 -37.37 -11.91 -0.55
C GLY A 4 -36.11 -11.51 0.22
N LEU A 5 -35.06 -11.08 -0.48
CA LEU A 5 -33.87 -10.47 0.13
C LEU A 5 -34.23 -9.17 0.85
N LEU A 6 -35.08 -8.31 0.24
CA LEU A 6 -35.56 -7.07 0.87
C LEU A 6 -36.44 -7.28 2.11
N PHE A 7 -37.05 -8.45 2.31
CA PHE A 7 -37.82 -8.76 3.51
C PHE A 7 -36.91 -9.35 4.61
N CYS A 8 -35.98 -10.25 4.25
CA CYS A 8 -34.98 -10.76 5.19
C CYS A 8 -34.03 -9.67 5.71
N PHE A 9 -33.59 -8.73 4.87
CA PHE A 9 -32.77 -7.60 5.31
C PHE A 9 -33.55 -6.57 6.14
N ARG A 10 -34.87 -6.49 5.98
CA ARG A 10 -35.70 -5.51 6.71
C ARG A 10 -36.07 -5.96 8.13
N ASP A 11 -36.13 -7.27 8.38
CA ASP A 11 -36.27 -7.84 9.73
C ASP A 11 -34.93 -8.05 10.45
N TYR A 12 -33.80 -8.12 9.73
CA TYR A 12 -32.45 -8.24 10.33
C TYR A 12 -31.88 -6.90 10.83
N SER A 13 -32.47 -5.78 10.39
CA SER A 13 -32.20 -4.38 10.76
C SER A 13 -32.69 -4.02 12.18
N ASN A 14 -32.16 -4.68 13.20
CA ASN A 14 -31.98 -3.97 14.46
C ASN A 14 -30.82 -2.99 14.22
N ALA A 15 -30.95 -1.72 14.60
CA ALA A 15 -30.32 -0.63 13.84
C ALA A 15 -28.89 -0.23 14.26
N VAL A 16 -28.32 -0.78 15.34
CA VAL A 16 -27.15 -0.15 15.99
C VAL A 16 -25.82 -0.80 15.60
N LEU A 17 -25.78 -2.13 15.50
CA LEU A 17 -24.54 -2.85 15.20
C LEU A 17 -24.15 -2.66 13.72
N ASP A 18 -25.12 -2.76 12.83
CA ASP A 18 -24.95 -2.54 11.39
C ASP A 18 -24.45 -1.12 11.13
N GLN A 19 -25.06 -0.11 11.76
CA GLN A 19 -24.62 1.27 11.62
C GLN A 19 -23.15 1.47 12.04
N HIS A 20 -22.69 0.80 13.09
CA HIS A 20 -21.29 0.86 13.52
C HIS A 20 -20.34 0.25 12.49
N LEU A 21 -20.70 -0.92 11.93
CA LEU A 21 -19.92 -1.62 10.90
C LEU A 21 -19.74 -0.78 9.63
N TYR A 22 -20.85 -0.21 9.13
CA TYR A 22 -20.83 0.64 7.94
C TYR A 22 -20.16 1.99 8.20
N SER A 23 -20.27 2.54 9.42
CA SER A 23 -19.55 3.75 9.82
C SER A 23 -18.04 3.54 9.79
N LEU A 24 -17.53 2.42 10.31
CA LEU A 24 -16.11 2.07 10.25
C LEU A 24 -15.61 1.91 8.80
N LEU A 25 -16.43 1.31 7.93
CA LEU A 25 -16.13 1.24 6.49
C LEU A 25 -16.05 2.64 5.87
N ALA A 26 -17.03 3.51 6.18
CA ALA A 26 -17.06 4.87 5.69
C ALA A 26 -15.82 5.67 6.13
N VAL A 27 -15.35 5.47 7.37
CA VAL A 27 -14.09 6.06 7.87
C VAL A 27 -12.90 5.60 7.03
N ALA A 28 -12.79 4.31 6.73
CA ALA A 28 -11.70 3.78 5.88
C ALA A 28 -11.76 4.32 4.43
N ILE A 29 -12.95 4.51 3.87
CA ILE A 29 -13.16 5.12 2.55
C ILE A 29 -12.77 6.59 2.57
N PHE A 30 -13.26 7.34 3.56
CA PHE A 30 -12.96 8.76 3.70
C PHE A 30 -11.46 8.99 3.91
N ALA A 31 -10.81 8.17 4.73
CA ALA A 31 -9.36 8.23 4.95
C ALA A 31 -8.58 8.00 3.65
N GLY A 32 -8.95 6.97 2.86
CA GLY A 32 -8.33 6.72 1.56
C GLY A 32 -8.56 7.85 0.55
N ALA A 33 -9.78 8.38 0.48
CA ALA A 33 -10.13 9.50 -0.40
C ALA A 33 -9.40 10.79 0.00
N PHE A 34 -9.33 11.08 1.31
CA PHE A 34 -8.60 12.23 1.84
C PHE A 34 -7.11 12.14 1.53
N CYS A 35 -6.51 10.96 1.66
CA CYS A 35 -5.11 10.77 1.28
C CYS A 35 -4.88 10.91 -0.22
N ALA A 36 -5.79 10.41 -1.07
CA ALA A 36 -5.73 10.65 -2.50
C ALA A 36 -5.85 12.15 -2.85
N LEU A 37 -6.70 12.90 -2.13
CA LEU A 37 -6.78 14.35 -2.30
C LEU A 37 -5.48 15.05 -1.86
N LEU A 38 -4.93 14.68 -0.70
CA LEU A 38 -3.66 15.23 -0.22
C LEU A 38 -2.50 14.93 -1.17
N GLU A 39 -2.48 13.75 -1.80
CA GLU A 39 -1.47 13.35 -2.79
C GLU A 39 -1.45 14.31 -4.00
N VAL A 40 -2.60 14.90 -4.37
CA VAL A 40 -2.69 15.92 -5.43
C VAL A 40 -2.01 17.23 -5.03
N PHE A 41 -2.12 17.62 -3.76
CA PHE A 41 -1.51 18.86 -3.24
C PHE A 41 -0.03 18.68 -2.87
N LEU A 42 0.33 17.51 -2.34
CA LEU A 42 1.64 17.16 -1.83
C LEU A 42 2.21 16.02 -2.69
N ARG A 43 2.49 16.32 -3.96
CA ARG A 43 3.11 15.37 -4.90
C ARG A 43 4.46 14.88 -4.32
N ASP A 44 4.69 13.58 -4.36
CA ASP A 44 5.92 12.86 -3.96
C ASP A 44 6.07 12.43 -2.48
N HIS A 45 5.02 12.42 -1.66
CA HIS A 45 5.12 11.78 -0.33
C HIS A 45 4.73 10.31 -0.36
N ILE A 46 5.75 9.43 -0.32
CA ILE A 46 5.59 7.97 -0.20
C ILE A 46 4.69 7.55 0.97
N ILE A 47 4.63 8.35 2.03
CA ILE A 47 3.77 8.10 3.20
C ILE A 47 2.28 8.15 2.82
N LEU A 48 1.88 9.10 1.96
CA LEU A 48 0.50 9.23 1.49
C LEU A 48 0.10 8.05 0.60
N GLU A 49 1.04 7.57 -0.23
CA GLU A 49 0.84 6.39 -1.07
C GLU A 49 0.68 5.12 -0.24
N ILE A 50 1.53 4.94 0.79
CA ILE A 50 1.43 3.83 1.75
C ILE A 50 0.08 3.87 2.47
N PHE A 51 -0.34 5.04 2.95
CA PHE A 51 -1.61 5.19 3.65
C PHE A 51 -2.83 4.95 2.76
N ARG A 52 -2.78 5.42 1.51
CA ARG A 52 -3.82 5.15 0.51
C ARG A 52 -3.95 3.65 0.26
N THR A 53 -2.83 2.98 0.06
CA THR A 53 -2.79 1.52 -0.20
C THR A 53 -3.28 0.72 1.01
N SER A 54 -2.84 1.09 2.22
CA SER A 54 -3.31 0.43 3.45
C SER A 54 -4.81 0.65 3.69
N SER A 55 -5.34 1.83 3.35
CA SER A 55 -6.77 2.13 3.41
C SER A 55 -7.59 1.24 2.48
N PHE A 56 -7.11 0.96 1.26
CA PHE A 56 -7.78 0.03 0.33
C PHE A 56 -7.77 -1.42 0.84
N LEU A 57 -6.66 -1.88 1.40
CA LEU A 57 -6.57 -3.22 2.02
C LEU A 57 -7.50 -3.33 3.24
N LEU A 58 -7.58 -2.26 4.04
CA LEU A 58 -8.51 -2.18 5.16
C LEU A 58 -9.96 -2.27 4.68
N GLN A 59 -10.35 -1.51 3.65
CA GLN A 59 -11.70 -1.57 3.07
C GLN A 59 -12.04 -2.99 2.60
N GLY A 60 -11.15 -3.65 1.86
CA GLY A 60 -11.38 -5.00 1.35
C GLY A 60 -11.52 -6.04 2.48
N SER A 61 -10.59 -6.03 3.44
CA SER A 61 -10.62 -6.97 4.57
C SER A 61 -11.80 -6.70 5.52
N TRP A 62 -12.23 -5.45 5.65
CA TRP A 62 -13.39 -5.08 6.46
C TRP A 62 -14.71 -5.45 5.78
N LEU A 63 -14.83 -5.29 4.45
CA LEU A 63 -15.98 -5.80 3.69
C LEU A 63 -16.15 -7.30 3.86
N TRP A 64 -15.04 -8.04 3.87
CA TRP A 64 -15.05 -9.46 4.19
C TRP A 64 -15.58 -9.73 5.61
N GLN A 65 -15.10 -8.97 6.61
CA GLN A 65 -15.59 -9.07 7.99
C GLN A 65 -17.09 -8.75 8.11
N ILE A 66 -17.59 -7.72 7.40
CA ILE A 66 -19.01 -7.38 7.34
C ILE A 66 -19.83 -8.53 6.76
N GLY A 67 -19.34 -9.18 5.69
CA GLY A 67 -19.97 -10.37 5.12
C GLY A 67 -20.13 -11.51 6.13
N PHE A 68 -19.09 -11.76 6.93
CA PHE A 68 -19.14 -12.76 8.02
C PHE A 68 -20.15 -12.41 9.11
N VAL A 69 -20.28 -11.13 9.46
CA VAL A 69 -21.21 -10.67 10.52
C VAL A 69 -22.66 -10.71 10.04
N LEU A 70 -22.92 -10.31 8.79
CA LEU A 70 -24.26 -10.32 8.20
C LEU A 70 -24.74 -11.72 7.81
N SER A 71 -23.82 -12.61 7.45
CA SER A 71 -24.14 -13.95 6.96
C SER A 71 -23.15 -14.95 7.56
N PRO A 72 -23.34 -15.36 8.83
CA PRO A 72 -22.45 -16.32 9.48
C PRO A 72 -22.47 -17.63 8.68
N PRO A 73 -21.33 -18.06 8.08
CA PRO A 73 -21.32 -19.21 7.18
C PRO A 73 -21.62 -20.54 7.89
N TRP A 74 -21.51 -20.60 9.21
CA TRP A 74 -21.84 -21.75 10.04
C TRP A 74 -23.24 -21.72 10.66
N GLY A 75 -24.10 -20.77 10.27
CA GLY A 75 -25.48 -20.72 10.76
C GLY A 75 -25.60 -20.48 12.27
N GLY A 76 -24.60 -19.84 12.88
CA GLY A 76 -24.61 -19.47 14.29
C GLY A 76 -25.68 -18.41 14.61
N PRO A 77 -26.07 -18.25 15.89
CA PRO A 77 -27.00 -17.21 16.30
C PRO A 77 -26.49 -15.83 15.90
N GLY A 78 -27.39 -14.96 15.44
CA GLY A 78 -27.07 -13.58 15.04
C GLY A 78 -26.49 -12.77 16.19
N TRP A 79 -25.72 -11.73 15.85
CA TRP A 79 -25.05 -10.88 16.83
C TRP A 79 -26.05 -10.04 17.63
N ASP A 80 -25.94 -10.05 18.96
CA ASP A 80 -26.75 -9.21 19.85
C ASP A 80 -26.26 -7.75 19.79
N GLN A 81 -27.16 -6.83 19.47
CA GLN A 81 -26.83 -5.41 19.31
C GLN A 81 -26.89 -4.62 20.61
N SER A 82 -27.59 -5.15 21.61
CA SER A 82 -27.72 -4.54 22.93
C SER A 82 -26.46 -4.72 23.77
N ASP A 83 -25.66 -5.74 23.45
CA ASP A 83 -24.39 -6.02 24.10
C ASP A 83 -23.30 -5.01 23.67
N SER A 84 -22.83 -4.23 24.64
CA SER A 84 -21.72 -3.29 24.46
C SER A 84 -20.40 -4.01 24.14
N SER A 85 -20.25 -5.27 24.55
CA SER A 85 -19.08 -6.11 24.26
C SER A 85 -18.88 -6.30 22.75
N ASN A 86 -19.96 -6.50 21.99
CA ASN A 86 -19.89 -6.71 20.55
C ASN A 86 -19.34 -5.48 19.81
N ARG A 87 -19.73 -4.27 20.24
CA ARG A 87 -19.19 -3.02 19.67
C ARG A 87 -17.70 -2.82 19.98
N LEU A 88 -17.28 -3.20 21.18
CA LEU A 88 -15.87 -3.14 21.59
C LEU A 88 -15.03 -4.14 20.80
N PHE A 89 -15.53 -5.38 20.64
CA PHE A 89 -14.90 -6.40 19.82
C PHE A 89 -14.73 -5.95 18.37
N LEU A 90 -15.76 -5.35 17.77
CA LEU A 90 -15.69 -4.84 16.39
C LEU A 90 -14.64 -3.75 16.23
N THR A 91 -14.56 -2.79 17.17
CA THR A 91 -13.54 -1.73 17.12
C THR A 91 -12.14 -2.32 17.27
N MET A 92 -11.95 -3.28 18.19
CA MET A 92 -10.67 -3.97 18.34
C MET A 92 -10.29 -4.74 17.08
N CYS A 93 -11.25 -5.46 16.48
CA CYS A 93 -11.09 -6.19 15.23
C CYS A 93 -10.67 -5.23 14.11
N PHE A 94 -11.35 -4.09 13.96
CA PHE A 94 -11.00 -3.06 13.00
C PHE A 94 -9.55 -2.57 13.16
N CYS A 95 -9.12 -2.32 14.40
CA CYS A 95 -7.72 -1.95 14.69
C CYS A 95 -6.74 -3.04 14.27
N TRP A 96 -7.06 -4.32 14.50
CA TRP A 96 -6.23 -5.44 14.04
C TRP A 96 -6.15 -5.54 12.52
N HIS A 97 -7.28 -5.36 11.82
CA HIS A 97 -7.30 -5.30 10.36
C HIS A 97 -6.40 -4.18 9.83
N TYR A 98 -6.46 -3.00 10.46
CA TYR A 98 -5.64 -1.87 10.06
C TYR A 98 -4.15 -2.09 10.35
N LEU A 99 -3.82 -2.63 11.53
CA LEU A 99 -2.44 -3.00 11.88
C LEU A 99 -1.88 -4.05 10.90
N GLY A 100 -2.69 -5.05 10.55
CA GLY A 100 -2.34 -6.05 9.54
C GLY A 100 -2.11 -5.43 8.16
N ALA A 101 -3.00 -4.53 7.71
CA ALA A 101 -2.84 -3.82 6.45
C ALA A 101 -1.55 -2.97 6.42
N LEU A 102 -1.23 -2.27 7.51
CA LEU A 102 0.02 -1.52 7.65
C LEU A 102 1.24 -2.45 7.62
N ALA A 103 1.20 -3.59 8.32
CA ALA A 103 2.29 -4.56 8.31
C ALA A 103 2.52 -5.15 6.91
N VAL A 104 1.45 -5.46 6.16
CA VAL A 104 1.55 -5.96 4.78
C VAL A 104 2.17 -4.90 3.87
N VAL A 105 1.75 -3.64 3.96
CA VAL A 105 2.34 -2.59 3.12
C VAL A 105 3.80 -2.31 3.52
N ALA A 106 4.11 -2.28 4.82
CA ALA A 106 5.46 -2.05 5.32
C ALA A 106 6.43 -3.18 4.93
N THR A 107 6.00 -4.44 5.02
CA THR A 107 6.80 -5.58 4.58
C THR A 107 7.04 -5.55 3.07
N ASN A 108 6.01 -5.26 2.26
CA ASN A 108 6.18 -5.10 0.81
C ASN A 108 7.14 -3.96 0.45
N ALA A 109 7.04 -2.82 1.14
CA ALA A 109 7.95 -1.68 0.95
C ALA A 109 9.39 -1.99 1.40
N ALA A 110 9.55 -2.70 2.51
CA ALA A 110 10.87 -3.14 2.98
C ALA A 110 11.48 -4.16 2.01
N THR A 111 10.72 -5.14 1.54
CA THR A 111 11.17 -6.11 0.55
C THR A 111 11.55 -5.44 -0.76
N SER A 112 10.75 -4.49 -1.27
CA SER A 112 11.08 -3.78 -2.50
C SER A 112 12.36 -2.94 -2.35
N HIS A 113 12.52 -2.25 -1.21
CA HIS A 113 13.73 -1.48 -0.91
C HIS A 113 14.97 -2.39 -0.80
N CYS A 114 14.89 -3.48 -0.03
CA CYS A 114 15.97 -4.45 0.12
C CYS A 114 16.33 -5.12 -1.21
N CYS A 115 15.34 -5.49 -2.03
CA CYS A 115 15.59 -6.05 -3.36
C CYS A 115 16.21 -5.02 -4.29
N ASN A 116 15.78 -3.76 -4.25
CA ASN A 116 16.38 -2.69 -5.03
C ASN A 116 17.85 -2.46 -4.64
N GLU A 117 18.15 -2.36 -3.35
CA GLU A 117 19.52 -2.21 -2.84
C GLU A 117 20.38 -3.44 -3.14
N SER A 118 19.85 -4.66 -2.96
CA SER A 118 20.55 -5.91 -3.27
C SER A 118 20.81 -6.07 -4.77
N CYS A 119 19.89 -5.62 -5.64
CA CYS A 119 20.09 -5.59 -7.09
C CYS A 119 21.12 -4.54 -7.49
N GLN A 120 21.12 -3.36 -6.86
CA GLN A 120 22.13 -2.33 -7.09
C GLN A 120 23.53 -2.81 -6.67
N LEU A 121 23.66 -3.44 -5.51
CA LEU A 121 24.92 -4.03 -5.04
C LEU A 121 25.40 -5.17 -5.97
N LYS A 122 24.48 -6.03 -6.46
CA LYS A 122 24.82 -7.04 -7.47
C LYS A 122 25.28 -6.44 -8.79
N PHE A 123 24.74 -5.30 -9.23
CA PHE A 123 25.18 -4.66 -10.47
C PHE A 123 26.51 -3.92 -10.30
N GLY A 124 26.78 -3.37 -9.11
CA GLY A 124 28.08 -2.77 -8.77
C GLY A 124 29.21 -3.79 -8.58
N ASP A 125 28.90 -5.04 -8.22
CA ASP A 125 29.87 -6.15 -8.17
C ASP A 125 30.11 -6.79 -9.56
N ILE A 126 29.20 -6.55 -10.50
CA ILE A 126 29.40 -6.83 -11.93
C ILE A 126 30.10 -5.61 -12.54
N ASP A 127 31.34 -5.36 -12.14
CA ASP A 127 32.28 -4.61 -12.97
C ASP A 127 32.65 -5.51 -14.17
N VAL A 128 31.71 -5.64 -15.10
CA VAL A 128 32.09 -5.94 -16.49
C VAL A 128 32.83 -4.70 -16.95
N GLU A 129 34.15 -4.83 -17.05
CA GLU A 129 35.00 -4.07 -17.95
C GLU A 129 34.23 -3.83 -19.25
N LEU A 130 33.57 -2.68 -19.34
CA LEU A 130 32.74 -2.30 -20.47
C LEU A 130 33.68 -1.74 -21.55
N ASP A 131 34.56 -2.58 -22.06
CA ASP A 131 35.04 -2.41 -23.43
C ASP A 131 33.89 -2.81 -24.36
N CYS A 132 33.00 -1.85 -24.63
CA CYS A 132 32.07 -1.97 -25.75
C CYS A 132 31.93 -0.60 -26.40
N GLY A 133 32.81 -0.37 -27.38
CA GLY A 133 32.55 0.60 -28.42
C GLY A 133 31.29 0.20 -29.19
N LEU A 134 30.11 0.72 -28.80
CA LEU A 134 29.02 1.05 -29.73
C LEU A 134 27.92 1.92 -29.07
N CYS A 135 27.97 3.20 -29.38
CA CYS A 135 26.89 4.17 -29.58
C CYS A 135 25.56 4.03 -28.78
N LEU A 136 25.50 4.66 -27.60
CA LEU A 136 24.28 5.37 -27.18
C LEU A 136 24.54 6.88 -27.11
N HIS A 137 24.01 7.55 -28.12
CA HIS A 137 24.15 8.97 -28.40
C HIS A 137 23.41 9.80 -27.33
N ARG A 138 24.12 10.24 -26.29
CA ARG A 138 23.67 11.36 -25.44
C ARG A 138 24.47 12.61 -25.77
N GLY A 139 24.04 13.31 -26.82
CA GLY A 139 24.63 14.59 -27.21
C GLY A 139 24.33 15.67 -26.17
N LYS A 140 25.39 16.27 -25.59
CA LYS A 140 25.72 17.70 -25.75
C LYS A 140 26.98 18.08 -24.97
N LYS A 141 27.96 18.54 -25.76
CA LYS A 141 28.97 19.60 -25.52
C LYS A 141 29.77 19.56 -24.20
N SER A 142 31.07 19.34 -24.32
CA SER A 142 32.03 20.45 -24.23
C SER A 142 33.38 20.07 -24.82
N SER A 143 33.92 20.98 -25.64
CA SER A 143 35.17 20.87 -26.38
C SER A 143 36.37 21.09 -25.47
N SER A 144 37.39 20.28 -25.70
CA SER A 144 38.82 20.61 -25.58
C SER A 144 39.36 20.99 -24.19
N GLY A 145 39.90 19.98 -23.51
CA GLY A 145 41.10 20.14 -22.70
C GLY A 145 42.01 18.94 -22.96
N ALA A 146 43.17 19.16 -23.56
CA ALA A 146 44.28 18.19 -23.52
C ALA A 146 45.59 18.89 -23.89
N LEU A 147 46.11 19.63 -22.92
CA LEU A 147 47.53 19.84 -22.75
C LEU A 147 48.06 18.56 -22.09
N LEU A 148 49.00 17.86 -22.74
CA LEU A 148 49.87 16.88 -22.09
C LEU A 148 51.32 17.21 -22.47
N PRO A 149 52.23 17.25 -21.49
CA PRO A 149 53.65 17.03 -21.69
C PRO A 149 54.08 15.74 -20.98
N GLU A 150 54.75 14.84 -21.69
CA GLU A 150 55.74 13.89 -21.19
C GLU A 150 56.39 13.28 -22.44
N SER A 151 57.68 12.95 -22.50
CA SER A 151 58.67 12.70 -21.47
C SER A 151 60.06 12.78 -22.11
N SER A 152 61.04 13.10 -21.28
CA SER A 152 62.48 13.03 -21.47
C SER A 152 63.00 11.68 -22.02
N SER A 153 64.03 11.72 -22.87
CA SER A 153 65.29 11.00 -22.65
C SER A 153 66.33 11.39 -23.70
N ASP A 154 67.51 11.71 -23.19
CA ASP A 154 68.73 12.11 -23.86
C ASP A 154 69.29 11.02 -24.80
N ASP A 155 70.02 11.42 -25.85
CA ASP A 155 71.47 11.15 -25.92
C ASP A 155 72.12 11.63 -27.23
N LYS A 156 73.22 12.37 -27.03
CA LYS A 156 74.44 12.50 -27.84
C LYS A 156 74.55 13.54 -28.97
#